data_AF-A0A0F8WBQ1-F1
#
_entry.id   AF-A0A0F8WBQ1-F1
#
_cell.length_a   1.000
_cell.length_b   1.000
_cell.length_c   1.000
_cell.angle_alpha   90.00
_cell.angle_beta   90.00
_cell.angle_gamma   90.00
#
_symmetry.space_group_name_H-M   'P 1'
#
loop_
_entity.id
_entity.type
_entity.pdbx_description
1 polymer ?
#
loop_
_entity_poly.entity_id
_entity_poly.type
_entity_poly.pdbx_seq_one_letter_code
_entity_poly.pdbx_strand_id
1 'polypeptide(L)'
;AKMWFHQNPFYIKISRQEQEVHIVNQYHILVWNLLATHQAAVGDESDCNFYDEGGDVGTELKLYQNYEDTRPMLANSDFSHILHFSTPARSTALYEAKISLEKLEIELDTKLIFVRDYTWCPWTKKERVLAEAERHPEDPYWFQKNYMCMWVVYGGAVFNTTDFYDIRQVSPELRQAYEDIEPTHGGVDWNGEATKHFLGLMAFTDQYVFCKDEIKFLDFKTLKDWHDLVSLELEADDPFSNQFADDALEYGIRGIYQGWDNEMKMERIRQLKKRIIILDQVKCPVLYKNLQEAAYDKSKRLPTLLKRSDQHGLDWLMHAMHIFDGRMYYRGYTKEYRVPVAVNPFKK
;
A
#
# COMPACT_ATOMS: atom_id res chain seq x y z
N ALA A 1 -5.41 28.73 8.57
CA ALA A 1 -5.73 30.17 8.75
C ALA A 1 -4.58 31.10 8.36
N LYS A 2 -3.46 31.16 9.12
CA LYS A 2 -2.38 32.14 8.86
C LYS A 2 -1.75 32.04 7.46
N MET A 3 -1.49 30.83 6.97
CA MET A 3 -0.98 30.60 5.60
C MET A 3 -1.99 30.99 4.52
N TRP A 4 -3.28 30.72 4.73
CA TRP A 4 -4.34 31.06 3.77
C TRP A 4 -4.40 32.57 3.49
N PHE A 5 -4.23 33.43 4.51
CA PHE A 5 -4.19 34.89 4.32
C PHE A 5 -3.01 35.36 3.47
N HIS A 6 -1.86 34.69 3.56
CA HIS A 6 -0.68 35.01 2.74
C HIS A 6 -0.81 34.49 1.30
N GLN A 7 -1.70 33.53 1.06
CA GLN A 7 -1.93 32.91 -0.24
C GLN A 7 -3.14 33.50 -0.96
N ASN A 8 -4.06 34.16 -0.24
CA ASN A 8 -5.25 34.77 -0.83
C ASN A 8 -4.90 36.15 -1.43
N PRO A 9 -4.92 36.31 -2.77
CA PRO A 9 -4.52 37.56 -3.43
C PRO A 9 -5.53 38.71 -3.22
N PHE A 10 -6.70 38.42 -2.65
CA PHE A 10 -7.76 39.40 -2.39
C PHE A 10 -7.77 39.88 -0.93
N TYR A 11 -6.89 39.38 -0.07
CA TYR A 11 -6.76 39.78 1.33
C TYR A 11 -6.28 41.24 1.46
N ILE A 12 -6.97 42.03 2.31
CA ILE A 12 -6.59 43.42 2.61
C ILE A 12 -6.03 43.54 4.03
N LYS A 13 -6.84 43.22 5.05
CA LYS A 13 -6.46 43.37 6.47
C LYS A 13 -7.34 42.53 7.39
N ILE A 14 -6.86 42.29 8.61
CA ILE A 14 -7.66 41.74 9.71
C ILE A 14 -7.94 42.86 10.72
N SER A 15 -9.20 43.20 10.94
CA SER A 15 -9.63 44.07 12.03
C SER A 15 -9.78 43.21 13.28
N ARG A 16 -8.82 43.27 14.20
CA ARG A 16 -8.91 42.53 15.48
C ARG A 16 -9.99 43.10 16.40
N GLN A 17 -10.35 44.36 16.20
CA GLN A 17 -11.30 45.10 17.02
C GLN A 17 -12.74 44.80 16.60
N GLU A 18 -12.99 44.68 15.29
CA GLU A 18 -14.30 44.28 14.71
C GLU A 18 -14.38 42.77 14.50
N GLN A 19 -13.26 42.06 14.66
CA GLN A 19 -13.14 40.62 14.41
C GLN A 19 -13.55 40.23 13.00
N GLU A 20 -13.03 40.96 12.01
CA GLU A 20 -13.34 40.79 10.59
C GLU A 20 -12.08 40.62 9.74
N VAL A 21 -12.22 39.88 8.64
CA VAL A 21 -11.26 39.83 7.54
C VAL A 21 -11.82 40.64 6.38
N HIS A 22 -11.07 41.64 5.95
CA HIS A 22 -11.42 42.48 4.81
C HIS A 22 -10.79 41.90 3.53
N ILE A 23 -11.62 41.72 2.51
CA ILE A 23 -11.24 41.21 1.19
C ILE A 23 -11.75 42.22 0.13
N VAL A 24 -11.05 42.35 -0.99
CA VAL A 24 -11.44 43.27 -2.08
C VAL A 24 -12.84 42.91 -2.62
N ASN A 25 -13.74 43.91 -2.70
CA ASN A 25 -15.07 43.86 -3.33
C ASN A 25 -16.13 42.91 -2.72
N GLN A 26 -16.04 42.51 -1.45
CA GLN A 26 -17.12 41.77 -0.76
C GLN A 26 -17.38 42.28 0.65
N TYR A 27 -18.57 41.97 1.18
CA TYR A 27 -18.95 42.19 2.57
C TYR A 27 -17.97 41.47 3.52
N HIS A 28 -17.76 42.08 4.68
CA HIS A 28 -16.78 41.68 5.67
C HIS A 28 -17.03 40.26 6.18
N ILE A 29 -15.98 39.44 6.28
CA ILE A 29 -16.10 38.07 6.82
C ILE A 29 -15.76 38.11 8.31
N LEU A 30 -16.72 37.80 9.17
CA LEU A 30 -16.49 37.67 10.62
C LEU A 30 -15.54 36.49 10.90
N VAL A 31 -14.49 36.74 11.68
CA VAL A 31 -13.42 35.79 12.04
C VAL A 31 -13.97 34.57 12.81
N TRP A 32 -15.09 34.72 13.52
CA TRP A 32 -15.76 33.58 14.16
C TRP A 32 -16.40 32.61 13.16
N ASN A 33 -16.83 33.07 11.97
CA ASN A 33 -17.37 32.17 10.94
C ASN A 33 -16.30 31.21 10.40
N LEU A 34 -15.02 31.58 10.49
CA LEU A 34 -13.89 30.72 10.15
C LEU A 34 -13.50 29.72 11.25
N LEU A 35 -13.91 29.97 12.51
CA LEU A 35 -13.58 29.13 13.67
C LEU A 35 -14.77 28.31 14.20
N ALA A 36 -15.99 28.71 13.83
CA ALA A 36 -17.25 28.07 14.18
C ALA A 36 -18.01 27.73 12.90
N THR A 37 -17.43 26.86 12.06
CA THR A 37 -18.07 26.40 10.81
C THR A 37 -19.45 25.77 11.05
N HIS A 38 -19.75 25.28 12.26
CA HIS A 38 -21.06 24.74 12.60
C HIS A 38 -22.13 25.78 12.96
N GLN A 39 -21.78 27.00 13.40
CA GLN A 39 -22.77 27.99 13.86
C GLN A 39 -23.07 29.09 12.84
N ALA A 40 -22.12 29.40 11.95
CA ALA A 40 -22.36 30.32 10.83
C ALA A 40 -23.14 29.68 9.66
N ALA A 41 -23.24 28.35 9.63
CA ALA A 41 -23.86 27.59 8.54
C ALA A 41 -25.38 27.42 8.69
N VAL A 42 -25.97 27.75 9.83
CA VAL A 42 -27.40 27.53 10.09
C VAL A 42 -28.16 28.85 9.94
N GLY A 43 -28.65 29.15 8.74
CA GLY A 43 -29.59 30.25 8.51
C GLY A 43 -29.40 31.08 7.23
N ASP A 44 -28.24 30.97 6.57
CA ASP A 44 -27.94 31.74 5.35
C ASP A 44 -28.05 30.85 4.10
N GLU A 45 -28.74 31.34 3.08
CA GLU A 45 -28.84 30.69 1.77
C GLU A 45 -27.71 31.14 0.84
N SER A 46 -27.28 30.26 -0.06
CA SER A 46 -26.21 30.49 -1.03
C SER A 46 -26.64 30.07 -2.43
N ASP A 47 -26.38 30.91 -3.44
CA ASP A 47 -26.59 30.52 -4.84
C ASP A 47 -25.54 29.51 -5.32
N CYS A 48 -24.38 29.44 -4.66
CA CYS A 48 -23.35 28.49 -5.06
C CYS A 48 -22.49 27.98 -3.91
N ASN A 49 -22.34 26.65 -3.86
CA ASN A 49 -21.45 25.95 -2.94
C ASN A 49 -20.25 25.38 -3.69
N PHE A 50 -19.04 25.74 -3.25
CA PHE A 50 -17.78 25.26 -3.79
C PHE A 50 -17.08 24.33 -2.80
N TYR A 51 -16.81 23.11 -3.22
CA TYR A 51 -16.07 22.12 -2.44
C TYR A 51 -14.75 21.80 -3.14
N ASP A 52 -13.64 22.25 -2.55
CA ASP A 52 -12.27 21.94 -3.00
C ASP A 52 -11.67 20.81 -2.16
N GLU A 53 -10.77 20.03 -2.75
CA GLU A 53 -10.07 18.89 -2.12
C GLU A 53 -11.01 17.86 -1.44
N GLY A 54 -12.24 17.70 -1.93
CA GLY A 54 -13.24 16.79 -1.35
C GLY A 54 -12.82 15.31 -1.27
N GLY A 55 -11.78 14.90 -1.99
CA GLY A 55 -11.15 13.58 -1.93
C GLY A 55 -10.25 13.37 -0.71
N ASP A 56 -9.92 14.43 0.03
CA ASP A 56 -9.24 14.35 1.32
C ASP A 56 -10.22 14.41 2.51
N VAL A 57 -11.52 14.64 2.23
CA VAL A 57 -12.60 14.67 3.21
C VAL A 57 -13.20 13.26 3.37
N GLY A 58 -12.51 12.41 4.13
CA GLY A 58 -12.98 11.06 4.49
C GLY A 58 -14.24 11.11 5.36
N THR A 59 -15.15 10.15 5.17
CA THR A 59 -16.45 10.05 5.86
C THR A 59 -16.36 10.05 7.39
N GLU A 60 -15.22 9.65 7.94
CA GLU A 60 -14.93 9.58 9.37
C GLU A 60 -14.47 10.92 9.99
N LEU A 61 -14.18 11.93 9.16
CA LEU A 61 -13.64 13.21 9.62
C LEU A 61 -14.76 14.18 10.01
N LYS A 62 -14.51 15.05 11.00
CA LYS A 62 -15.43 16.17 11.30
C LYS A 62 -15.66 17.11 10.11
N LEU A 63 -14.70 17.17 9.18
CA LEU A 63 -14.82 17.92 7.93
C LEU A 63 -15.93 17.36 7.03
N TYR A 64 -16.21 16.06 7.11
CA TYR A 64 -17.32 15.44 6.39
C TYR A 64 -18.68 15.87 6.94
N GLN A 65 -18.81 16.02 8.27
CA GLN A 65 -20.02 16.56 8.86
C GLN A 65 -20.28 18.01 8.40
N ASN A 66 -19.23 18.84 8.34
CA ASN A 66 -19.36 20.19 7.78
C ASN A 66 -19.84 20.17 6.33
N TYR A 67 -19.31 19.25 5.52
CA TYR A 67 -19.73 19.07 4.12
C TYR A 67 -21.22 18.74 4.02
N GLU A 68 -21.73 17.81 4.85
CA GLU A 68 -23.15 17.45 4.86
C GLU A 68 -24.03 18.60 5.36
N ASP A 69 -23.58 19.33 6.38
CA ASP A 69 -24.33 20.44 6.98
C ASP A 69 -24.44 21.66 6.03
N THR A 70 -23.48 21.87 5.13
CA THR A 70 -23.49 23.00 4.19
C THR A 70 -24.27 22.74 2.91
N ARG A 71 -24.53 21.47 2.54
CA ARG A 71 -25.30 21.13 1.32
C ARG A 71 -26.73 21.71 1.31
N PRO A 72 -27.51 21.65 2.40
CA PRO A 72 -28.86 22.23 2.46
C PRO A 72 -28.90 23.75 2.41
N MET A 73 -27.75 24.44 2.50
CA MET A 73 -27.67 25.91 2.42
C MET A 73 -27.81 26.43 0.98
N LEU A 74 -27.98 25.55 0.00
CA LEU A 74 -28.19 25.97 -1.38
C LEU A 74 -29.58 26.61 -1.52
N ALA A 75 -29.63 27.84 -2.01
CA ALA A 75 -30.86 28.60 -2.24
C ALA A 75 -31.79 27.84 -3.21
N ASN A 76 -33.10 27.97 -3.01
CA ASN A 76 -34.09 27.40 -3.91
C ASN A 76 -34.30 28.31 -5.14
N SER A 77 -33.33 28.29 -6.05
CA SER A 77 -33.23 29.17 -7.23
C SER A 77 -32.80 28.37 -8.46
N ASP A 78 -33.26 28.78 -9.65
CA ASP A 78 -32.87 28.18 -10.93
C ASP A 78 -31.38 28.37 -11.27
N PHE A 79 -30.70 29.27 -10.55
CA PHE A 79 -29.27 29.58 -10.74
C PHE A 79 -28.37 28.92 -9.69
N SER A 80 -28.93 28.04 -8.87
CA SER A 80 -28.22 27.43 -7.76
C SER A 80 -27.30 26.29 -8.20
N HIS A 81 -26.03 26.34 -7.82
CA HIS A 81 -25.02 25.36 -8.23
C HIS A 81 -24.22 24.78 -7.06
N ILE A 82 -23.97 23.48 -7.11
CA ILE A 82 -22.95 22.83 -6.29
C ILE A 82 -21.81 22.40 -7.21
N LEU A 83 -20.59 22.81 -6.87
CA LEU A 83 -19.39 22.53 -7.65
C LEU A 83 -18.36 21.80 -6.78
N HIS A 84 -17.80 20.72 -7.32
CA HIS A 84 -16.76 19.92 -6.66
C HIS A 84 -15.48 19.89 -7.50
N PHE A 85 -14.35 20.15 -6.86
CA PHE A 85 -13.02 20.10 -7.46
C PHE A 85 -12.12 19.28 -6.56
N SER A 86 -11.57 18.17 -7.06
CA SER A 86 -10.67 17.34 -6.26
C SER A 86 -10.00 16.26 -7.09
N THR A 87 -8.89 15.72 -6.58
CA THR A 87 -8.38 14.41 -7.00
C THR A 87 -9.34 13.29 -6.57
N PRO A 88 -9.48 12.21 -7.36
CA PRO A 88 -10.43 11.14 -7.08
C PRO A 88 -10.00 10.28 -5.89
N ALA A 89 -10.89 10.07 -4.93
CA ALA A 89 -10.64 9.22 -3.77
C ALA A 89 -11.93 8.59 -3.25
N ARG A 90 -11.94 7.28 -3.02
CA ARG A 90 -13.13 6.55 -2.54
C ARG A 90 -13.40 6.80 -1.06
N SER A 91 -14.64 6.56 -0.63
CA SER A 91 -15.10 6.75 0.77
C SER A 91 -14.89 8.17 1.29
N THR A 92 -15.15 9.16 0.42
CA THR A 92 -14.99 10.59 0.71
C THR A 92 -16.23 11.34 0.24
N ALA A 93 -16.36 12.60 0.67
CA ALA A 93 -17.40 13.51 0.20
C ALA A 93 -17.48 13.59 -1.34
N LEU A 94 -16.32 13.61 -2.02
CA LEU A 94 -16.26 13.62 -3.48
C LEU A 94 -16.81 12.34 -4.11
N TYR A 95 -16.55 11.17 -3.50
CA TYR A 95 -17.05 9.90 -4.00
C TYR A 95 -18.57 9.83 -3.96
N GLU A 96 -19.17 10.33 -2.88
CA GLU A 96 -20.63 10.40 -2.76
C GLU A 96 -21.23 11.40 -3.76
N ALA A 97 -20.63 12.59 -3.89
CA ALA A 97 -21.04 13.58 -4.89
C ALA A 97 -20.99 13.00 -6.31
N LYS A 98 -19.93 12.27 -6.65
CA LYS A 98 -19.80 11.57 -7.93
C LYS A 98 -20.95 10.60 -8.16
N ILE A 99 -21.25 9.72 -7.20
CA ILE A 99 -22.34 8.73 -7.36
C ILE A 99 -23.69 9.42 -7.58
N SER A 100 -23.95 10.51 -6.85
CA SER A 100 -25.15 11.32 -7.04
C SER A 100 -25.20 11.98 -8.42
N LEU A 101 -24.09 12.58 -8.87
CA LEU A 101 -24.00 13.22 -10.18
C LEU A 101 -24.12 12.21 -11.32
N GLU A 102 -23.54 11.01 -11.23
CA GLU A 102 -23.69 9.96 -12.25
C GLU A 102 -25.15 9.56 -12.46
N LYS A 103 -25.95 9.52 -11.38
CA LYS A 103 -27.39 9.29 -11.49
C LYS A 103 -28.09 10.45 -12.18
N LEU A 104 -27.73 11.68 -11.80
CA LEU A 104 -28.33 12.89 -12.37
C LEU A 104 -27.97 13.10 -13.84
N GLU A 105 -26.75 12.74 -14.25
CA GLU A 105 -26.34 12.74 -15.67
C GLU A 105 -27.24 11.86 -16.53
N ILE A 106 -27.65 10.69 -16.00
CA ILE A 106 -28.58 9.77 -16.66
C ILE A 106 -29.99 10.37 -16.71
N GLU A 107 -30.46 10.93 -15.60
CA GLU A 107 -31.80 11.51 -15.49
C GLU A 107 -32.00 12.74 -16.41
N LEU A 108 -30.97 13.57 -16.51
CA LEU A 108 -31.00 14.82 -17.28
C LEU A 108 -30.45 14.69 -18.71
N ASP A 109 -29.94 13.51 -19.10
CA ASP A 109 -29.23 13.27 -20.36
C ASP A 109 -28.16 14.33 -20.66
N THR A 110 -27.38 14.69 -19.64
CA THR A 110 -26.36 15.73 -19.72
C THR A 110 -25.12 15.34 -18.96
N LYS A 111 -23.96 15.84 -19.40
CA LYS A 111 -22.68 15.57 -18.74
C LYS A 111 -22.41 16.62 -17.66
N LEU A 112 -22.25 16.17 -16.43
CA LEU A 112 -22.00 16.96 -15.22
C LEU A 112 -20.61 16.67 -14.63
N ILE A 113 -20.02 15.51 -14.94
CA ILE A 113 -18.72 15.08 -14.41
C ILE A 113 -17.65 15.23 -15.49
N PHE A 114 -16.61 16.00 -15.16
CA PHE A 114 -15.50 16.27 -16.05
C PHE A 114 -14.18 15.79 -15.44
N VAL A 115 -13.46 14.95 -16.16
CA VAL A 115 -12.12 14.46 -15.76
C VAL A 115 -11.07 15.25 -16.55
N ARG A 116 -10.10 15.83 -15.84
CA ARG A 116 -9.00 16.64 -16.38
C ARG A 116 -7.68 16.09 -15.88
N ASP A 117 -7.10 15.16 -16.64
CA ASP A 117 -5.78 14.63 -16.33
C ASP A 117 -4.65 15.65 -16.62
N TYR A 118 -3.40 15.26 -16.34
CA TYR A 118 -2.24 16.12 -16.52
C TYR A 118 -2.04 16.62 -17.96
N THR A 119 -2.58 15.93 -18.98
CA THR A 119 -2.46 16.34 -20.39
C THR A 119 -3.29 17.58 -20.71
N TRP A 120 -4.30 17.89 -19.86
CA TRP A 120 -5.08 19.12 -19.95
C TRP A 120 -4.36 20.35 -19.37
N CYS A 121 -3.25 20.16 -18.67
CA CYS A 121 -2.49 21.22 -18.02
C CYS A 121 -1.27 21.60 -18.88
N PRO A 122 -1.33 22.67 -19.70
CA PRO A 122 -0.24 23.02 -20.62
C PRO A 122 1.06 23.40 -19.92
N TRP A 123 1.01 23.73 -18.63
CA TRP A 123 2.18 24.02 -17.79
C TRP A 123 2.84 22.76 -17.20
N THR A 124 2.24 21.57 -17.36
CA THR A 124 2.77 20.31 -16.82
C THR A 124 3.51 19.54 -17.92
N LYS A 125 4.79 19.24 -17.67
CA LYS A 125 5.63 18.47 -18.61
C LYS A 125 5.58 16.97 -18.30
N LYS A 126 5.46 16.12 -19.32
CA LYS A 126 5.41 14.66 -19.17
C LYS A 126 6.60 14.10 -18.39
N GLU A 127 7.80 14.63 -18.60
CA GLU A 127 9.02 14.19 -17.92
C GLU A 127 8.94 14.43 -16.41
N ARG A 128 8.33 15.54 -15.99
CA ARG A 128 8.11 15.83 -14.57
C ARG A 128 7.11 14.86 -13.96
N VAL A 129 6.04 14.54 -14.70
CA VAL A 129 4.99 13.62 -14.27
C VAL A 129 5.53 12.20 -14.09
N LEU A 130 6.42 11.75 -14.98
CA LEU A 130 7.12 10.46 -14.85
C LEU A 130 8.11 10.46 -13.68
N ALA A 131 8.89 11.52 -13.49
CA ALA A 131 9.80 11.64 -12.35
C ALA A 131 9.05 11.67 -11.00
N GLU A 132 7.85 12.22 -10.94
CA GLU A 132 7.01 12.18 -9.74
C GLU A 132 6.48 10.77 -9.44
N ALA A 133 6.19 9.96 -10.45
CA ALA A 133 5.85 8.55 -10.24
C ALA A 133 7.00 7.76 -9.60
N GLU A 134 8.25 8.07 -9.98
CA GLU A 134 9.46 7.48 -9.39
C GLU A 134 9.72 7.96 -7.96
N ARG A 135 9.18 9.12 -7.57
CA ARG A 135 9.31 9.69 -6.21
C ARG A 135 8.31 9.13 -5.20
N HIS A 136 7.26 8.49 -5.68
CA HIS A 136 6.23 7.86 -4.86
C HIS A 136 6.18 6.32 -5.05
N PRO A 137 7.31 5.59 -4.93
CA PRO A 137 7.33 4.14 -5.11
C PRO A 137 6.48 3.38 -4.07
N GLU A 138 6.16 4.02 -2.94
CA GLU A 138 5.32 3.50 -1.86
C GLU A 138 3.83 3.42 -2.23
N ASP A 139 3.37 4.21 -3.20
CA ASP A 139 1.98 4.20 -3.66
C ASP A 139 1.92 3.96 -5.17
N PRO A 140 1.78 2.69 -5.60
CA PRO A 140 1.75 2.33 -7.02
C PRO A 140 0.53 2.87 -7.78
N TYR A 141 -0.42 3.48 -7.06
CA TYR A 141 -1.63 4.10 -7.59
C TYR A 141 -1.55 5.63 -7.56
N TRP A 142 -0.51 6.20 -6.95
CA TRP A 142 -0.37 7.64 -6.75
C TRP A 142 -0.39 8.40 -8.07
N PHE A 143 0.31 7.89 -9.07
CA PHE A 143 0.33 8.46 -10.41
C PHE A 143 -1.06 8.44 -11.06
N GLN A 144 -1.72 7.29 -11.03
CA GLN A 144 -3.03 7.07 -11.61
C GLN A 144 -4.07 7.98 -10.94
N LYS A 145 -3.99 8.13 -9.61
CA LYS A 145 -4.86 9.02 -8.83
C LYS A 145 -4.58 10.50 -9.13
N ASN A 146 -3.34 10.96 -8.95
CA ASN A 146 -3.02 12.38 -8.90
C ASN A 146 -2.77 13.01 -10.27
N TYR A 147 -2.26 12.26 -11.25
CA TYR A 147 -1.95 12.78 -12.58
C TYR A 147 -2.89 12.26 -13.67
N MET A 148 -3.39 11.03 -13.56
CA MET A 148 -4.37 10.50 -14.52
C MET A 148 -5.83 10.66 -14.06
N CYS A 149 -6.07 11.18 -12.84
CA CYS A 149 -7.40 11.38 -12.27
C CYS A 149 -8.28 10.10 -12.32
N MET A 150 -7.68 8.94 -12.06
CA MET A 150 -8.37 7.65 -12.02
C MET A 150 -8.93 7.32 -10.63
N TRP A 151 -10.15 6.80 -10.60
CA TRP A 151 -10.79 6.26 -9.39
C TRP A 151 -10.23 4.88 -9.04
N VAL A 152 -9.06 4.86 -8.41
CA VAL A 152 -8.39 3.64 -7.97
C VAL A 152 -9.12 2.96 -6.80
N VAL A 153 -9.18 1.62 -6.85
CA VAL A 153 -9.74 0.79 -5.77
C VAL A 153 -8.61 0.45 -4.80
N TYR A 154 -8.62 1.04 -3.61
CA TYR A 154 -7.76 0.57 -2.52
C TYR A 154 -8.32 -0.77 -1.97
N GLY A 155 -7.45 -1.75 -1.73
CA GLY A 155 -7.88 -3.09 -1.27
C GLY A 155 -8.14 -4.12 -2.37
N GLY A 156 -7.36 -4.07 -3.46
CA GLY A 156 -7.30 -5.12 -4.47
C GLY A 156 -6.36 -6.27 -4.09
N ALA A 157 -6.23 -7.25 -4.99
CA ALA A 157 -5.25 -8.33 -4.85
C ALA A 157 -3.83 -7.74 -4.76
N VAL A 158 -3.00 -8.29 -3.88
CA VAL A 158 -1.59 -7.91 -3.77
C VAL A 158 -0.84 -8.41 -5.00
N PHE A 159 -1.14 -9.65 -5.41
CA PHE A 159 -0.61 -10.30 -6.60
C PHE A 159 -1.73 -10.53 -7.61
N ASN A 160 -1.49 -10.13 -8.85
CA ASN A 160 -2.37 -10.41 -9.98
C ASN A 160 -2.04 -11.79 -10.58
N THR A 161 -2.93 -12.30 -11.42
CA THR A 161 -2.71 -13.57 -12.16
C THR A 161 -1.54 -13.52 -13.14
N THR A 162 -0.97 -12.34 -13.39
CA THR A 162 0.25 -12.14 -14.17
C THR A 162 1.53 -12.18 -13.32
N ASP A 163 1.39 -12.08 -12.00
CA ASP A 163 2.52 -11.99 -11.08
C ASP A 163 3.03 -13.37 -10.68
N PHE A 164 2.22 -14.42 -10.87
CA PHE A 164 2.60 -15.79 -10.55
C PHE A 164 1.97 -16.82 -11.49
N TYR A 165 2.68 -17.93 -11.70
CA TYR A 165 2.23 -19.05 -12.52
C TYR A 165 2.53 -20.39 -11.85
N ASP A 166 1.63 -21.34 -12.05
CA ASP A 166 1.92 -22.74 -11.81
C ASP A 166 2.88 -23.27 -12.90
N ILE A 167 3.79 -24.16 -12.53
CA ILE A 167 4.80 -24.76 -13.41
C ILE A 167 4.23 -25.46 -14.66
N ARG A 168 2.97 -25.90 -14.61
CA ARG A 168 2.26 -26.53 -15.74
C ARG A 168 1.75 -25.50 -16.75
N GLN A 169 1.66 -24.22 -16.35
CA GLN A 169 1.14 -23.12 -17.17
C GLN A 169 2.22 -22.35 -17.93
N VAL A 170 3.50 -22.58 -17.62
CA VAL A 170 4.63 -21.90 -18.28
C VAL A 170 5.18 -22.67 -19.48
N SER A 171 6.07 -22.02 -20.24
CA SER A 171 6.72 -22.64 -21.40
C SER A 171 7.61 -23.83 -20.98
N PRO A 172 7.88 -24.79 -21.89
CA PRO A 172 8.78 -25.92 -21.60
C PRO A 172 10.17 -25.49 -21.14
N GLU A 173 10.70 -24.39 -21.67
CA GLU A 173 12.02 -23.86 -21.31
C GLU A 173 12.02 -23.34 -19.87
N LEU A 174 11.00 -22.57 -19.48
CA LEU A 174 10.88 -22.07 -18.11
C LEU A 174 10.61 -23.22 -17.12
N ARG A 175 9.89 -24.27 -17.58
CA ARG A 175 9.71 -25.49 -16.80
C ARG A 175 11.03 -26.20 -16.53
N GLN A 176 11.87 -26.36 -17.56
CA GLN A 176 13.18 -26.96 -17.38
C GLN A 176 14.07 -26.11 -16.46
N ALA A 177 14.04 -24.78 -16.62
CA ALA A 177 14.78 -23.87 -15.74
C ALA A 177 14.35 -23.99 -14.26
N TYR A 178 13.06 -24.16 -14.01
CA TYR A 178 12.55 -24.42 -12.66
C TYR A 178 13.04 -25.77 -12.11
N GLU A 179 13.13 -26.83 -12.91
CA GLU A 179 13.65 -28.13 -12.45
C GLU A 179 15.14 -28.04 -12.13
N ASP A 180 15.93 -27.40 -13.00
CA ASP A 180 17.39 -27.31 -12.91
C ASP A 180 17.88 -26.37 -11.79
N ILE A 181 17.07 -25.38 -11.39
CA ILE A 181 17.49 -24.41 -10.37
C ILE A 181 17.38 -25.01 -8.96
N GLU A 182 18.50 -24.96 -8.24
CA GLU A 182 18.58 -25.34 -6.83
C GLU A 182 18.13 -24.19 -5.92
N PRO A 183 17.43 -24.48 -4.81
CA PRO A 183 17.06 -23.46 -3.84
C PRO A 183 18.33 -22.87 -3.21
N THR A 184 18.31 -21.56 -3.01
CA THR A 184 19.42 -20.79 -2.42
C THR A 184 18.99 -20.03 -1.17
N HIS A 185 17.68 -19.89 -0.98
CA HIS A 185 17.06 -19.10 0.09
C HIS A 185 15.96 -19.91 0.75
N GLY A 186 15.79 -19.72 2.05
CA GLY A 186 14.77 -20.35 2.86
C GLY A 186 14.15 -19.35 3.83
N GLY A 187 12.84 -19.40 3.98
CA GLY A 187 12.09 -18.58 4.93
C GLY A 187 11.35 -19.48 5.90
N VAL A 188 11.41 -19.15 7.19
CA VAL A 188 10.68 -19.86 8.24
C VAL A 188 9.53 -19.01 8.76
N ASP A 189 8.33 -19.58 8.78
CA ASP A 189 7.16 -19.02 9.47
C ASP A 189 6.88 -19.84 10.74
N TRP A 190 7.06 -19.20 11.91
CA TRP A 190 6.91 -19.84 13.20
C TRP A 190 5.44 -19.89 13.65
N ASN A 191 5.03 -21.01 14.24
CA ASN A 191 3.63 -21.37 14.44
C ASN A 191 3.48 -22.31 15.64
N GLY A 192 2.24 -22.62 16.04
CA GLY A 192 1.97 -23.58 17.11
C GLY A 192 1.87 -25.03 16.63
N GLU A 193 1.80 -25.96 17.57
CA GLU A 193 1.72 -27.41 17.31
C GLU A 193 0.59 -27.81 16.34
N ALA A 194 -0.57 -27.16 16.44
CA ALA A 194 -1.73 -27.45 15.60
C ALA A 194 -1.50 -27.06 14.12
N THR A 195 -0.87 -25.92 13.87
CA THR A 195 -0.61 -25.40 12.53
C THR A 195 0.67 -26.00 11.93
N LYS A 196 1.64 -26.31 12.79
CA LYS A 196 3.03 -26.62 12.47
C LYS A 196 3.78 -25.45 11.84
N HIS A 197 5.09 -25.44 11.98
CA HIS A 197 5.97 -24.45 11.34
C HIS A 197 6.08 -24.72 9.85
N PHE A 198 6.40 -23.68 9.08
CA PHE A 198 6.64 -23.79 7.65
C PHE A 198 8.08 -23.39 7.35
N LEU A 199 8.74 -24.20 6.51
CA LEU A 199 9.97 -23.84 5.82
C LEU A 199 9.65 -23.84 4.34
N GLY A 200 9.79 -22.70 3.68
CA GLY A 200 9.75 -22.68 2.23
C GLY A 200 11.12 -22.42 1.62
N LEU A 201 11.39 -23.11 0.52
CA LEU A 201 12.66 -23.08 -0.19
C LEU A 201 12.48 -22.42 -1.54
N MET A 202 13.36 -21.48 -1.87
CA MET A 202 13.30 -20.77 -3.14
C MET A 202 14.66 -20.41 -3.72
N ALA A 203 14.65 -20.04 -4.99
CA ALA A 203 15.72 -19.33 -5.64
C ALA A 203 15.13 -18.15 -6.41
N PHE A 204 15.88 -17.08 -6.61
CA PHE A 204 15.41 -15.96 -7.43
C PHE A 204 16.52 -15.37 -8.28
N THR A 205 16.09 -14.77 -9.39
CA THR A 205 16.91 -14.02 -10.33
C THR A 205 16.38 -12.60 -10.42
N ASP A 206 16.89 -11.79 -11.34
CA ASP A 206 16.33 -10.46 -11.61
C ASP A 206 14.90 -10.52 -12.18
N GLN A 207 14.52 -11.64 -12.80
CA GLN A 207 13.24 -11.78 -13.51
C GLN A 207 12.25 -12.73 -12.83
N TYR A 208 12.74 -13.75 -12.12
CA TYR A 208 11.92 -14.84 -11.62
C TYR A 208 12.17 -15.14 -10.15
N VAL A 209 11.13 -15.59 -9.45
CA VAL A 209 11.22 -16.25 -8.14
C VAL A 209 10.74 -17.68 -8.33
N PHE A 210 11.58 -18.66 -8.06
CA PHE A 210 11.28 -20.09 -8.18
C PHE A 210 11.05 -20.68 -6.79
N CYS A 211 9.80 -20.93 -6.43
CA CYS A 211 9.42 -21.54 -5.15
C CYS A 211 9.42 -23.07 -5.29
N LYS A 212 10.41 -23.72 -4.67
CA LYS A 212 10.75 -25.13 -4.92
C LYS A 212 9.99 -26.11 -4.03
N ASP A 213 9.85 -25.79 -2.75
CA ASP A 213 9.22 -26.67 -1.77
C ASP A 213 8.61 -25.89 -0.60
N GLU A 214 7.56 -26.44 -0.02
CA GLU A 214 6.89 -25.97 1.20
C GLU A 214 6.79 -27.12 2.20
N ILE A 215 7.62 -27.05 3.24
CA ILE A 215 7.82 -28.14 4.21
C ILE A 215 7.18 -27.74 5.54
N LYS A 216 6.26 -28.58 6.04
CA LYS A 216 5.70 -28.44 7.39
C LYS A 216 6.51 -29.23 8.41
N PHE A 217 6.87 -28.60 9.52
CA PHE A 217 7.70 -29.25 10.55
C PHE A 217 7.32 -28.84 11.98
N LEU A 218 7.77 -29.64 12.95
CA LEU A 218 7.68 -29.37 14.39
C LEU A 218 9.06 -29.51 15.05
N ASP A 219 9.89 -30.44 14.57
CA ASP A 219 11.24 -30.63 15.10
C ASP A 219 12.22 -29.69 14.40
N PHE A 220 12.91 -28.85 15.17
CA PHE A 220 13.97 -27.95 14.68
C PHE A 220 15.06 -28.70 13.93
N LYS A 221 15.29 -29.99 14.22
CA LYS A 221 16.26 -30.80 13.48
C LYS A 221 15.97 -30.87 11.98
N THR A 222 14.71 -30.69 11.55
CA THR A 222 14.38 -30.58 10.12
C THR A 222 15.12 -29.43 9.44
N LEU A 223 15.45 -28.35 10.16
CA LEU A 223 16.21 -27.22 9.62
C LEU A 223 17.70 -27.56 9.44
N LYS A 224 18.23 -28.59 10.12
CA LYS A 224 19.63 -29.02 9.98
C LYS A 224 19.99 -29.47 8.58
N ASP A 225 19.03 -30.03 7.87
CA ASP A 225 19.24 -30.55 6.52
C ASP A 225 19.39 -29.43 5.49
N TRP A 226 18.99 -28.19 5.84
CA TRP A 226 18.87 -27.08 4.90
C TRP A 226 19.73 -25.86 5.22
N HIS A 227 20.04 -25.58 6.49
CA HIS A 227 20.70 -24.31 6.86
C HIS A 227 22.13 -24.12 6.31
N ASP A 228 22.78 -25.18 5.85
CA ASP A 228 24.08 -25.10 5.17
C ASP A 228 23.93 -25.02 3.63
N LEU A 229 22.73 -25.33 3.10
CA LEU A 229 22.42 -25.31 1.67
C LEU A 229 21.75 -24.00 1.24
N VAL A 230 20.92 -23.42 2.11
CA VAL A 230 20.20 -22.17 1.84
C VAL A 230 20.51 -21.12 2.90
N SER A 231 20.46 -19.85 2.50
CA SER A 231 20.37 -18.77 3.46
C SER A 231 18.99 -18.83 4.11
N LEU A 232 18.92 -18.95 5.43
CA LEU A 232 17.67 -19.17 6.16
C LEU A 232 17.28 -17.93 6.99
N GLU A 233 16.15 -17.27 6.70
CA GLU A 233 15.63 -16.21 7.56
C GLU A 233 14.74 -16.79 8.68
N LEU A 234 15.02 -16.38 9.92
CA LEU A 234 14.22 -16.71 11.11
C LEU A 234 13.63 -15.42 11.68
N GLU A 235 12.31 -15.37 11.83
CA GLU A 235 11.64 -14.30 12.58
C GLU A 235 12.10 -14.33 14.05
N ALA A 236 12.41 -13.16 14.62
CA ALA A 236 12.97 -13.01 15.97
C ALA A 236 12.61 -11.65 16.61
N ASP A 237 11.42 -11.12 16.29
CA ASP A 237 10.97 -9.80 16.76
C ASP A 237 9.67 -9.83 17.57
N ASP A 238 9.24 -11.01 17.98
CA ASP A 238 8.16 -11.16 18.94
C ASP A 238 8.46 -12.23 20.02
N PRO A 239 7.89 -12.13 21.23
CA PRO A 239 8.19 -13.06 22.33
C PRO A 239 7.93 -14.53 22.01
N PHE A 240 7.03 -14.85 21.07
CA PHE A 240 6.72 -16.20 20.64
C PHE A 240 7.77 -16.75 19.68
N SER A 241 8.14 -15.99 18.63
CA SER A 241 9.18 -16.38 17.68
C SER A 241 10.59 -16.44 18.32
N ASN A 242 10.86 -15.61 19.32
CA ASN A 242 12.15 -15.57 20.02
C ASN A 242 12.57 -16.92 20.60
N GLN A 243 11.66 -17.64 21.27
CA GLN A 243 12.00 -18.94 21.85
C GLN A 243 12.41 -19.95 20.77
N PHE A 244 11.73 -19.96 19.63
CA PHE A 244 12.02 -20.86 18.53
C PHE A 244 13.34 -20.52 17.82
N ALA A 245 13.66 -19.23 17.72
CA ALA A 245 14.95 -18.77 17.22
C ALA A 245 16.11 -19.15 18.16
N ASP A 246 15.90 -19.02 19.48
CA ASP A 246 16.87 -19.44 20.50
C ASP A 246 17.10 -20.96 20.46
N ASP A 247 16.02 -21.75 20.39
CA ASP A 247 16.12 -23.21 20.26
C ASP A 247 16.90 -23.60 18.98
N ALA A 248 16.57 -22.99 17.84
CA ALA A 248 17.28 -23.25 16.58
C ALA A 248 18.79 -22.99 16.69
N LEU A 249 19.19 -21.92 17.39
CA LEU A 249 20.58 -21.60 17.66
C LEU A 249 21.26 -22.66 18.54
N GLU A 250 20.59 -23.15 19.59
CA GLU A 250 21.12 -24.24 20.44
C GLU A 250 21.37 -25.52 19.64
N TYR A 251 20.54 -25.78 18.62
CA TYR A 251 20.75 -26.87 17.67
C TYR A 251 21.86 -26.61 16.64
N GLY A 252 22.43 -25.39 16.60
CA GLY A 252 23.51 -25.02 15.68
C GLY A 252 23.04 -24.63 14.28
N ILE A 253 21.75 -24.29 14.12
CA ILE A 253 21.18 -23.81 12.87
C ILE A 253 21.65 -22.38 12.63
N ARG A 254 22.11 -22.10 11.41
CA ARG A 254 22.55 -20.76 11.00
C ARG A 254 21.39 -20.04 10.34
N GLY A 255 21.09 -18.82 10.81
CA GLY A 255 20.03 -18.00 10.27
C GLY A 255 20.42 -16.54 10.09
N ILE A 256 19.53 -15.81 9.44
CA ILE A 256 19.58 -14.37 9.25
C ILE A 256 18.31 -13.71 9.79
N TYR A 257 18.39 -12.42 10.11
CA TYR A 257 17.26 -11.62 10.54
C TYR A 257 17.22 -10.32 9.74
N GLN A 258 16.04 -9.98 9.23
CA GLN A 258 15.84 -8.81 8.36
C GLN A 258 14.70 -7.88 8.80
N GLY A 259 14.14 -8.09 9.99
CA GLY A 259 13.03 -7.28 10.51
C GLY A 259 11.67 -7.67 9.93
N TRP A 260 10.64 -7.70 10.80
CA TRP A 260 9.27 -8.08 10.42
C TRP A 260 8.22 -7.00 10.69
N ASP A 261 8.62 -5.73 10.54
CA ASP A 261 7.70 -4.60 10.55
C ASP A 261 6.96 -4.41 9.21
N ASN A 262 6.01 -3.47 9.18
CA ASN A 262 5.22 -3.19 7.98
C ASN A 262 6.05 -2.65 6.82
N GLU A 263 7.12 -1.88 7.09
CA GLU A 263 7.98 -1.31 6.05
C GLU A 263 8.75 -2.42 5.35
N MET A 264 9.38 -3.31 6.11
CA MET A 264 10.11 -4.47 5.58
C MET A 264 9.19 -5.45 4.84
N LYS A 265 7.98 -5.70 5.36
CA LYS A 265 6.96 -6.52 4.67
C LYS A 265 6.61 -5.94 3.30
N MET A 266 6.35 -4.63 3.26
CA MET A 266 5.99 -3.96 2.02
C MET A 266 7.15 -3.89 1.02
N GLU A 267 8.39 -3.75 1.49
CA GLU A 267 9.58 -3.84 0.62
C GLU A 267 9.76 -5.24 0.03
N ARG A 268 9.56 -6.31 0.81
CA ARG A 268 9.59 -7.70 0.31
C ARG A 268 8.51 -7.95 -0.74
N ILE A 269 7.29 -7.47 -0.49
CA ILE A 269 6.19 -7.51 -1.48
C ILE A 269 6.59 -6.76 -2.75
N ARG A 270 7.18 -5.57 -2.63
CA ARG A 270 7.66 -4.81 -3.78
C ARG A 270 8.74 -5.57 -4.58
N GLN A 271 9.66 -6.26 -3.91
CA GLN A 271 10.66 -7.10 -4.57
C GLN A 271 10.04 -8.31 -5.28
N LEU A 272 9.07 -8.97 -4.66
CA LEU A 272 8.32 -10.06 -5.28
C LEU A 272 7.60 -9.57 -6.54
N LYS A 273 6.94 -8.41 -6.49
CA LYS A 273 6.19 -7.83 -7.63
C LYS A 273 7.04 -7.36 -8.81
N LYS A 274 8.36 -7.24 -8.65
CA LYS A 274 9.27 -6.96 -9.78
C LYS A 274 9.57 -8.20 -10.62
N ARG A 275 9.17 -9.38 -10.13
CA ARG A 275 9.53 -10.69 -10.68
C ARG A 275 8.27 -11.51 -10.91
N ILE A 276 8.39 -12.51 -11.77
CA ILE A 276 7.35 -13.51 -11.96
C ILE A 276 7.61 -14.66 -10.99
N ILE A 277 6.63 -15.00 -10.16
CA ILE A 277 6.71 -16.09 -9.21
C ILE A 277 6.29 -17.40 -9.91
N ILE A 278 7.18 -18.37 -9.94
CA ILE A 278 6.98 -19.70 -10.52
C ILE A 278 6.98 -20.72 -9.39
N LEU A 279 5.94 -21.54 -9.32
CA LEU A 279 5.80 -22.55 -8.28
C LEU A 279 5.08 -23.80 -8.81
N ASP A 280 5.29 -24.94 -8.15
CA ASP A 280 4.46 -26.12 -8.35
C ASP A 280 3.37 -26.15 -7.25
N GLN A 281 2.08 -26.03 -7.63
CA GLN A 281 1.02 -26.00 -6.62
C GLN A 281 0.90 -27.30 -5.81
N VAL A 282 1.48 -28.41 -6.29
CA VAL A 282 1.50 -29.68 -5.56
C VAL A 282 2.53 -29.63 -4.44
N LYS A 283 3.69 -28.99 -4.69
CA LYS A 283 4.76 -28.83 -3.69
C LYS A 283 4.52 -27.65 -2.76
N CYS A 284 3.90 -26.59 -3.25
CA CYS A 284 3.66 -25.33 -2.54
C CYS A 284 2.15 -24.98 -2.48
N PRO A 285 1.27 -25.86 -1.95
CA PRO A 285 -0.17 -25.68 -2.03
C PRO A 285 -0.69 -24.52 -1.17
N VAL A 286 -0.09 -24.26 0.01
CA VAL A 286 -0.54 -23.16 0.88
C VAL A 286 -0.11 -21.83 0.28
N LEU A 287 1.15 -21.71 -0.17
CA LEU A 287 1.62 -20.54 -0.90
C LEU A 287 0.75 -20.24 -2.13
N TYR A 288 0.45 -21.24 -2.98
CA TYR A 288 -0.35 -21.01 -4.19
C TYR A 288 -1.72 -20.39 -3.85
N LYS A 289 -2.40 -20.95 -2.84
CA LYS A 289 -3.67 -20.40 -2.34
C LYS A 289 -3.48 -19.00 -1.78
N ASN A 290 -2.45 -18.76 -0.97
CA ASN A 290 -2.21 -17.46 -0.37
C ASN A 290 -1.90 -16.37 -1.40
N LEU A 291 -1.18 -16.66 -2.49
CA LEU A 291 -0.94 -15.70 -3.57
C LEU A 291 -2.25 -15.28 -4.25
N GLN A 292 -3.16 -16.22 -4.48
CA GLN A 292 -4.48 -15.94 -5.07
C GLN A 292 -5.36 -15.05 -4.19
N GLU A 293 -5.21 -15.15 -2.88
CA GLU A 293 -6.10 -14.52 -1.92
C GLU A 293 -5.45 -13.37 -1.14
N ALA A 294 -4.17 -13.07 -1.41
CA ALA A 294 -3.46 -11.96 -0.80
C ALA A 294 -4.12 -10.65 -1.22
N ALA A 295 -4.52 -9.83 -0.24
CA ALA A 295 -5.22 -8.58 -0.48
C ALA A 295 -4.63 -7.46 0.37
N TYR A 296 -4.75 -6.22 -0.09
CA TYR A 296 -4.47 -5.07 0.74
C TYR A 296 -5.60 -4.84 1.75
N ASP A 297 -5.25 -4.42 2.96
CA ASP A 297 -6.18 -4.07 4.02
C ASP A 297 -6.97 -2.80 3.63
N LYS A 298 -8.27 -2.97 3.39
CA LYS A 298 -9.19 -1.90 3.00
C LYS A 298 -9.39 -0.84 4.10
N SER A 299 -9.07 -1.17 5.35
CA SER A 299 -9.19 -0.26 6.49
C SER A 299 -7.96 0.63 6.69
N LYS A 300 -6.87 0.36 5.98
CA LYS A 300 -5.61 1.09 6.11
C LYS A 300 -5.45 2.10 4.98
N ARG A 301 -5.02 3.32 5.35
CA ARG A 301 -4.70 4.38 4.39
C ARG A 301 -3.42 4.08 3.59
N LEU A 302 -2.47 3.40 4.21
CA LEU A 302 -1.22 2.96 3.58
C LEU A 302 -1.38 1.54 3.03
N PRO A 303 -0.74 1.20 1.89
CA PRO A 303 -0.68 -0.18 1.41
C PRO A 303 -0.15 -1.09 2.51
N THR A 304 -1.05 -1.90 3.06
CA THR A 304 -0.77 -2.80 4.18
C THR A 304 -1.33 -4.14 3.78
N LEU A 305 -0.55 -5.21 3.92
CA LEU A 305 -1.05 -6.56 3.69
C LEU A 305 -2.20 -6.84 4.68
N LEU A 306 -3.35 -7.30 4.18
CA LEU A 306 -4.44 -7.74 5.03
C LEU A 306 -3.98 -8.95 5.84
N LYS A 307 -3.81 -8.76 7.15
CA LYS A 307 -3.39 -9.84 8.05
C LYS A 307 -4.48 -10.91 8.11
N ARG A 308 -4.10 -12.14 7.79
CA ARG A 308 -4.95 -13.33 7.91
C ARG A 308 -4.28 -14.37 8.79
N SER A 309 -5.09 -15.24 9.40
CA SER A 309 -4.57 -16.33 10.25
C SER A 309 -4.03 -17.51 9.46
N ASP A 310 -4.27 -17.57 8.14
CA ASP A 310 -3.92 -18.70 7.27
C ASP A 310 -2.94 -18.33 6.15
N GLN A 311 -2.21 -17.21 6.32
CA GLN A 311 -1.28 -16.67 5.31
C GLN A 311 0.15 -17.23 5.41
N HIS A 312 0.35 -18.37 6.08
CA HIS A 312 1.65 -18.99 6.35
C HIS A 312 2.53 -19.17 5.11
N GLY A 313 1.89 -19.50 3.97
CA GLY A 313 2.54 -19.64 2.68
C GLY A 313 3.18 -18.33 2.21
N LEU A 314 2.45 -17.22 2.40
CA LEU A 314 2.92 -15.89 2.05
C LEU A 314 3.98 -15.38 3.04
N ASP A 315 3.84 -15.69 4.33
CA ASP A 315 4.78 -15.26 5.36
C ASP A 315 6.16 -15.90 5.15
N TRP A 316 6.24 -17.22 4.90
CA TRP A 316 7.54 -17.84 4.58
C TRP A 316 8.14 -17.29 3.27
N LEU A 317 7.32 -17.01 2.25
CA LEU A 317 7.82 -16.46 0.98
C LEU A 317 8.45 -15.09 1.18
N MET A 318 7.79 -14.25 1.98
CA MET A 318 8.33 -12.95 2.36
C MET A 318 9.60 -13.09 3.20
N HIS A 319 9.68 -14.05 4.13
CA HIS A 319 10.92 -14.37 4.85
C HIS A 319 12.04 -14.83 3.92
N ALA A 320 11.76 -15.65 2.92
CA ALA A 320 12.76 -16.13 1.98
C ALA A 320 13.25 -15.04 0.99
N MET A 321 12.50 -13.94 0.86
CA MET A 321 12.88 -12.79 0.02
C MET A 321 13.90 -11.89 0.74
N HIS A 322 15.16 -12.27 0.63
CA HIS A 322 16.25 -11.57 1.31
C HIS A 322 16.55 -10.23 0.63
N ILE A 323 16.27 -9.12 1.33
CA ILE A 323 16.44 -7.74 0.84
C ILE A 323 17.82 -7.17 1.13
N PHE A 324 18.53 -7.76 2.10
CA PHE A 324 19.92 -7.44 2.43
C PHE A 324 20.67 -8.74 2.71
N ASP A 325 22.01 -8.70 2.77
CA ASP A 325 22.84 -9.79 3.34
C ASP A 325 22.69 -9.87 4.87
N GLY A 326 21.44 -9.75 5.37
CA GLY A 326 21.11 -9.61 6.78
C GLY A 326 21.88 -10.62 7.60
N ARG A 327 22.50 -10.16 8.68
CA ARG A 327 23.14 -11.04 9.67
C ARG A 327 22.21 -11.10 10.86
N MET A 328 22.08 -12.26 11.51
CA MET A 328 21.47 -12.31 12.83
C MET A 328 22.31 -11.43 13.78
N TYR A 329 21.78 -10.27 14.17
CA TYR A 329 22.35 -9.43 15.21
C TYR A 329 21.55 -9.63 16.50
N TYR A 330 22.05 -10.46 17.41
CA TYR A 330 21.44 -10.60 18.73
C TYR A 330 21.91 -9.47 19.67
N ARG A 331 21.00 -8.96 20.49
CA ARG A 331 21.32 -8.10 21.64
C ARG A 331 22.08 -8.94 22.68
N GLY A 332 23.41 -9.05 22.54
CA GLY A 332 24.26 -9.61 23.60
C GLY A 332 25.47 -10.43 23.15
N TYR A 333 25.56 -10.88 21.90
CA TYR A 333 26.68 -11.68 21.42
C TYR A 333 27.22 -11.18 20.08
N THR A 334 28.25 -10.33 20.16
CA THR A 334 29.06 -9.90 19.02
C THR A 334 30.04 -10.99 18.61
N LYS A 335 29.58 -12.01 17.89
CA LYS A 335 30.48 -12.80 17.05
C LYS A 335 29.94 -12.90 15.63
N GLU A 336 30.55 -12.11 14.75
CA GLU A 336 30.37 -12.18 13.31
C GLU A 336 30.90 -13.52 12.79
N TYR A 337 30.05 -14.30 12.14
CA TYR A 337 30.51 -15.39 11.27
C TYR A 337 30.19 -15.01 9.84
N ARG A 338 31.22 -14.76 9.03
CA ARG A 338 31.07 -14.61 7.58
C ARG A 338 30.85 -15.99 6.98
N VAL A 339 29.67 -16.23 6.40
CA VAL A 339 29.49 -17.36 5.50
C VAL A 339 30.17 -17.01 4.17
N PRO A 340 31.05 -17.87 3.62
CA PRO A 340 31.59 -17.66 2.29
C PRO A 340 30.42 -17.69 1.28
N VAL A 341 30.22 -16.59 0.57
CA VAL A 341 29.29 -16.56 -0.56
C VAL A 341 29.77 -17.62 -1.56
N ALA A 342 28.94 -18.63 -1.82
CA ALA A 342 29.19 -19.56 -2.90
C ALA A 342 29.38 -18.75 -4.19
N VAL A 343 30.53 -18.95 -4.83
CA VAL A 343 30.93 -18.23 -6.04
C VAL A 343 29.81 -18.41 -7.08
N ASN A 344 29.16 -17.31 -7.45
CA ASN A 344 28.16 -17.27 -8.50
C ASN A 344 28.75 -17.83 -9.80
N PRO A 345 28.29 -18.99 -10.30
CA PRO A 345 28.83 -19.60 -11.51
C PRO A 345 28.46 -18.83 -12.80
N PHE A 346 27.68 -17.75 -12.70
CA PHE A 346 27.21 -16.95 -13.83
C PHE A 346 27.78 -15.54 -13.91
N LYS A 347 28.84 -15.21 -13.16
CA LYS A 347 29.68 -14.04 -13.48
C LYS A 347 30.61 -14.35 -14.65
N LYS A 348 30.20 -13.96 -15.86
CA LYS A 348 31.11 -13.60 -16.96
C LYS A 348 30.91 -12.15 -17.34
#